data_AF-A0A1G0AHL7-F1
#
_entry.id   AF-A0A1G0AHL7-F1
#
_cell.length_a   1.000
_cell.length_b   1.000
_cell.length_c   1.000
_cell.angle_alpha   90.00
_cell.angle_beta   90.00
_cell.angle_gamma   90.00
#
_symmetry.space_group_name_H-M   'P 1'
#
loop_
_entity.id
_entity.type
_entity.pdbx_description
1 polymer ?
#
loop_
_entity_poly.entity_id
_entity_poly.type
_entity_poly.pdbx_seq_one_letter_code
_entity_poly.pdbx_strand_id
1 'polypeptide(L)'
;MGRTRVPASARVQRLESEIARLRKAVDSMERSLARHEGRIRELTKSAEAVRKRHAVVAEALQLSEPPRKGDRGVVRDLQENVLRLEEYLLKTADRIESILTALKQHREFLTSVNKRLLNSGTKDRIRLELDVMKNTLSILALNGVDLDAALVKEIEKLRASVGKSEDLTELEKAKADLDRKFDGELKKFDLDAIWSKKKDIAGYV
;
A
#
# COMPACT_ATOMS: atom_id res chain seq x y z
N MET A 1 18.98 63.61 35.90
CA MET A 1 17.60 63.16 36.19
C MET A 1 16.85 63.05 34.87
N GLY A 2 16.67 61.84 34.33
CA GLY A 2 15.98 61.63 33.05
C GLY A 2 15.34 60.25 33.00
N ARG A 3 14.24 60.06 33.74
CA ARG A 3 13.41 58.86 33.61
C ARG A 3 12.67 58.97 32.27
N THR A 4 13.17 58.28 31.25
CA THR A 4 12.43 58.06 29.99
C THR A 4 11.17 57.28 30.30
N ARG A 5 10.05 57.99 30.50
CA ARG A 5 8.70 57.40 30.52
C ARG A 5 8.49 56.75 29.16
N VAL A 6 8.51 55.42 29.10
CA VAL A 6 8.02 54.69 27.93
C VAL A 6 6.58 55.16 27.69
N PRO A 7 6.25 55.68 26.48
CA PRO A 7 4.92 56.21 26.22
C PRO A 7 3.90 55.09 26.40
N ALA A 8 2.76 55.40 27.05
CA ALA A 8 1.72 54.43 27.35
C ALA A 8 1.26 53.66 26.09
N SER A 9 1.31 54.31 24.92
CA SER A 9 1.03 53.70 23.61
C SER A 9 1.96 52.54 23.25
N ALA A 10 3.26 52.64 23.53
CA ALA A 10 4.23 51.57 23.24
C ALA A 10 4.05 50.37 24.18
N ARG A 11 3.55 50.60 25.40
CA ARG A 11 3.22 49.52 26.35
C ARG A 11 1.92 48.81 25.95
N VAL A 12 0.92 49.55 25.47
CA VAL A 12 -0.33 48.98 24.94
C VAL A 12 -0.04 48.10 23.72
N GLN A 13 0.74 48.57 22.75
CA GLN A 13 1.11 47.77 21.56
C GLN A 13 1.85 46.48 21.91
N ARG A 14 2.74 46.51 22.92
CA ARG A 14 3.42 45.29 23.39
C ARG A 14 2.43 44.29 23.97
N LEU A 15 1.52 44.74 24.83
CA LEU A 15 0.49 43.89 25.43
C LEU A 15 -0.47 43.33 24.37
N GLU A 16 -0.86 44.12 23.37
CA GLU A 16 -1.67 43.65 22.24
C GLU A 16 -0.96 42.57 21.43
N SER A 17 0.34 42.75 21.17
CA SER A 17 1.15 41.74 20.47
C SER A 17 1.31 40.45 21.28
N GLU A 18 1.40 40.55 22.60
CA GLU A 18 1.52 39.42 23.52
C GLU A 18 0.20 38.67 23.64
N ILE A 19 -0.93 39.38 23.74
CA ILE A 19 -2.28 38.80 23.67
C ILE A 19 -2.49 38.08 22.34
N ALA A 20 -2.08 38.67 21.22
CA ALA A 20 -2.19 38.02 19.92
C ALA A 20 -1.36 36.74 19.81
N ARG A 21 -0.15 36.72 20.40
CA ARG A 21 0.69 35.51 20.46
C ARG A 21 0.08 34.44 21.36
N LEU A 22 -0.43 34.82 22.53
CA LEU A 22 -1.08 33.92 23.47
C LEU A 22 -2.34 33.30 22.86
N ARG A 23 -3.16 34.08 22.16
CA ARG A 23 -4.33 33.56 21.41
C ARG A 23 -3.92 32.52 20.38
N LYS A 24 -2.91 32.80 19.56
CA LYS A 24 -2.39 31.83 18.58
C LYS A 24 -1.85 30.55 19.23
N ALA A 25 -1.23 30.65 20.40
CA ALA A 25 -0.75 29.50 21.15
C ALA A 25 -1.91 28.66 21.70
N VAL A 26 -2.96 29.30 22.21
CA VAL A 26 -4.20 28.62 22.65
C VAL A 26 -4.86 27.88 21.49
N ASP A 27 -5.06 28.53 20.34
CA ASP A 27 -5.65 27.90 19.14
C ASP A 27 -4.82 26.70 18.63
N SER A 28 -3.50 26.75 18.81
CA SER A 28 -2.60 25.65 18.47
C SER A 28 -2.76 24.46 19.43
N MET A 29 -2.87 24.75 20.73
CA MET A 29 -3.08 23.74 21.76
C MET A 29 -4.45 23.09 21.63
N GLU A 30 -5.52 23.84 21.37
CA GLU A 30 -6.87 23.31 21.15
C GLU A 30 -6.92 22.36 19.95
N ARG A 31 -6.27 22.72 18.84
CA ARG A 31 -6.16 21.84 17.67
C ARG A 31 -5.37 20.57 17.97
N SER A 32 -4.35 20.66 18.82
CA SER A 32 -3.57 19.48 19.23
C SER A 32 -4.38 18.58 20.16
N LEU A 33 -5.14 19.16 21.09
CA LEU A 33 -6.04 18.44 21.99
C LEU A 33 -7.10 17.66 21.18
N ALA A 34 -7.76 18.31 20.22
CA ALA A 34 -8.75 17.66 19.36
C ALA A 34 -8.16 16.47 18.57
N ARG A 35 -6.91 16.59 18.08
CA ARG A 35 -6.20 15.47 17.43
C ARG A 35 -5.94 14.33 18.40
N HIS A 36 -5.50 14.62 19.62
CA HIS A 36 -5.25 13.60 20.63
C HIS A 36 -6.55 12.90 21.08
N GLU A 37 -7.64 13.64 21.25
CA GLU A 37 -8.97 13.08 21.54
C GLU A 37 -9.45 12.14 20.41
N GLY A 38 -9.25 12.52 19.14
CA GLY A 38 -9.54 11.66 18.00
C GLY A 38 -8.76 10.34 18.05
N ARG A 39 -7.44 10.42 18.29
CA ARG A 39 -6.58 9.24 18.42
C ARG A 39 -6.99 8.35 19.60
N ILE A 40 -7.36 8.94 20.73
CA ILE A 40 -7.86 8.18 21.90
C ILE A 40 -9.14 7.43 21.54
N ARG A 41 -10.09 8.08 20.85
CA ARG A 41 -11.34 7.41 20.43
C ARG A 41 -11.08 6.24 19.48
N GLU A 42 -10.17 6.39 18.53
CA GLU A 42 -9.78 5.31 17.61
C GLU A 42 -9.11 4.15 18.36
N LEU A 43 -8.18 4.46 19.27
CA LEU A 43 -7.51 3.46 20.09
C LEU A 43 -8.48 2.73 21.01
N THR A 44 -9.45 3.43 21.60
CA THR A 44 -10.51 2.82 22.43
C THR A 44 -11.38 1.88 21.60
N LYS A 45 -11.83 2.30 20.40
CA LYS A 45 -12.60 1.44 19.48
C LYS A 45 -11.82 0.19 19.07
N SER A 46 -10.53 0.34 18.77
CA SER A 46 -9.65 -0.78 18.45
C SER A 46 -9.47 -1.73 19.64
N ALA A 47 -9.23 -1.19 20.83
CA ALA A 47 -9.11 -1.99 22.06
C ALA A 47 -10.41 -2.73 22.40
N GLU A 48 -11.57 -2.13 22.19
CA GLU A 48 -12.87 -2.79 22.36
C GLU A 48 -13.08 -3.91 21.34
N ALA A 49 -12.71 -3.70 20.07
CA ALA A 49 -12.76 -4.75 19.05
C ALA A 49 -11.85 -5.94 19.40
N VAL A 50 -10.63 -5.66 19.87
CA VAL A 50 -9.69 -6.69 20.35
C VAL A 50 -10.26 -7.43 21.56
N ARG A 51 -10.84 -6.73 22.54
CA ARG A 51 -11.48 -7.36 23.70
C ARG A 51 -12.64 -8.27 23.32
N LYS A 52 -13.50 -7.85 22.40
CA LYS A 52 -14.62 -8.67 21.90
C LYS A 52 -14.10 -9.94 21.21
N ARG A 53 -13.06 -9.83 20.38
CA ARG A 53 -12.42 -10.99 19.74
C ARG A 53 -11.78 -11.92 20.77
N HIS A 54 -11.08 -11.37 21.76
CA HIS A 54 -10.50 -12.15 22.85
C HIS A 54 -11.58 -12.93 23.63
N ALA A 55 -12.74 -12.33 23.88
CA ALA A 55 -13.85 -13.02 24.54
C ALA A 55 -14.35 -14.22 23.71
N VAL A 56 -14.53 -14.03 22.39
CA VAL A 56 -14.94 -15.11 21.47
C VAL A 56 -13.91 -16.23 21.39
N VAL A 57 -12.61 -15.90 21.33
CA VAL A 57 -11.53 -16.90 21.28
C VAL A 57 -11.39 -17.64 22.60
N ALA A 58 -11.47 -16.94 23.74
CA ALA A 58 -11.44 -17.55 25.06
C ALA A 58 -12.62 -18.52 25.27
N GLU A 59 -13.81 -18.14 24.80
CA GLU A 59 -15.00 -18.99 24.82
C GLU A 59 -14.84 -20.22 23.90
N ALA A 60 -14.37 -20.03 22.67
CA ALA A 60 -14.15 -21.12 21.71
C ALA A 60 -13.10 -22.15 22.19
N LEU A 61 -12.10 -21.69 22.93
CA LEU A 61 -11.05 -22.53 23.51
C LEU A 61 -11.40 -23.08 24.90
N GLN A 62 -12.63 -22.82 25.40
CA GLN A 62 -13.08 -23.19 26.76
C GLN A 62 -12.12 -22.74 27.87
N LEU A 63 -11.40 -21.63 27.64
CA LEU A 63 -10.43 -21.11 28.59
C LEU A 63 -11.18 -20.40 29.72
N SER A 64 -11.18 -21.01 30.90
CA SER A 64 -11.85 -20.49 32.08
C SER A 64 -11.07 -19.30 32.64
N GLU A 65 -11.65 -18.11 32.52
CA GLU A 65 -11.17 -16.81 32.99
C GLU A 65 -9.91 -16.21 32.32
N PRO A 66 -9.89 -14.89 32.08
CA PRO A 66 -8.68 -14.20 31.62
C PRO A 66 -7.59 -14.27 32.71
N PRO A 67 -6.33 -14.59 32.35
CA PRO A 67 -5.26 -14.71 33.34
C PRO A 67 -5.08 -13.40 34.11
N ARG A 68 -4.96 -13.50 35.44
CA ARG A 68 -4.80 -12.34 36.32
C ARG A 68 -3.43 -11.69 36.09
N LYS A 69 -3.35 -10.38 36.33
CA LYS A 69 -2.10 -9.60 36.26
C LYS A 69 -1.07 -10.17 37.25
N GLY A 70 -0.19 -11.05 36.77
CA GLY A 70 0.81 -11.73 37.60
C GLY A 70 1.15 -13.15 37.15
N ASP A 71 0.27 -13.80 36.40
CA ASP A 71 0.50 -15.16 35.89
C ASP A 71 1.51 -15.12 34.72
N ARG A 72 2.80 -15.22 35.07
CA ARG A 72 3.87 -15.54 34.13
C ARG A 72 3.88 -17.05 33.92
N GLY A 73 3.06 -17.52 32.99
CA GLY A 73 3.02 -18.93 32.61
C GLY A 73 2.99 -19.10 31.10
N VAL A 74 3.53 -20.22 30.62
CA VAL A 74 3.61 -20.65 29.22
C VAL A 74 2.29 -20.47 28.46
N VAL A 75 1.15 -20.54 29.15
CA VAL A 75 -0.20 -20.29 28.59
C VAL A 75 -0.37 -18.86 28.09
N ARG A 76 0.16 -17.84 28.78
CA ARG A 76 0.11 -16.44 28.32
C ARG A 76 1.00 -16.21 27.11
N ASP A 77 2.19 -16.81 27.09
CA ASP A 77 3.10 -16.72 25.94
C ASP A 77 2.49 -17.45 24.73
N LEU A 78 1.82 -18.58 24.96
CA LEU A 78 1.05 -19.29 23.93
C LEU A 78 -0.10 -18.43 23.43
N GLN A 79 -0.87 -17.78 24.31
CA GLN A 79 -1.94 -16.86 23.94
C GLN A 79 -1.41 -15.66 23.14
N GLU A 80 -0.29 -15.06 23.55
CA GLU A 80 0.33 -13.95 22.83
C GLU A 80 0.84 -14.39 21.45
N ASN A 81 1.42 -15.59 21.35
CA ASN A 81 1.86 -16.15 20.08
C ASN A 81 0.69 -16.50 19.15
N VAL A 82 -0.41 -17.04 19.69
CA VAL A 82 -1.65 -17.28 18.92
C VAL A 82 -2.22 -15.97 18.40
N LEU A 83 -2.26 -14.92 19.22
CA LEU A 83 -2.71 -13.58 18.79
C LEU A 83 -1.81 -12.98 17.71
N ARG A 84 -0.48 -13.12 17.83
CA ARG A 84 0.45 -12.68 16.79
C ARG A 84 0.27 -13.46 15.49
N LEU A 85 0.01 -14.76 15.57
CA LEU A 85 -0.29 -15.59 14.41
C LEU A 85 -1.63 -15.21 13.77
N GLU A 86 -2.67 -14.95 14.55
CA GLU A 86 -3.96 -14.45 14.03
C GLU A 86 -3.81 -13.10 13.34
N GLU A 87 -3.06 -12.15 13.93
CA GLU A 87 -2.80 -10.85 13.31
C GLU A 87 -1.99 -10.98 12.02
N TYR A 88 -1.01 -11.88 12.00
CA TYR A 88 -0.22 -12.19 10.81
C TYR A 88 -1.09 -12.82 9.71
N LEU A 89 -1.95 -13.78 10.06
CA LEU A 89 -2.88 -14.41 9.12
C LEU A 89 -3.89 -13.40 8.57
N LEU A 90 -4.41 -12.49 9.41
CA LEU A 90 -5.34 -11.45 8.98
C LEU A 90 -4.68 -10.47 8.01
N LYS A 91 -3.48 -9.97 8.33
CA LYS A 91 -2.70 -9.11 7.41
C LYS A 91 -2.39 -9.82 6.10
N THR A 92 -2.13 -11.12 6.17
CA THR A 92 -1.89 -11.93 4.97
C THR A 92 -3.16 -12.11 4.16
N ALA A 93 -4.33 -12.29 4.79
CA ALA A 93 -5.62 -12.35 4.12
C ALA A 93 -5.96 -11.03 3.42
N ASP A 94 -5.79 -9.88 4.07
CA ASP A 94 -6.00 -8.56 3.46
C ASP A 94 -5.06 -8.34 2.26
N ARG A 95 -3.81 -8.81 2.38
CA ARG A 95 -2.83 -8.78 1.29
C ARG A 95 -3.24 -9.69 0.14
N ILE A 96 -3.74 -10.90 0.42
CA ILE A 96 -4.28 -11.83 -0.59
C ILE A 96 -5.49 -11.20 -1.29
N GLU A 97 -6.41 -10.57 -0.55
CA GLU A 97 -7.58 -9.90 -1.12
C GLU A 97 -7.18 -8.74 -2.04
N SER A 98 -6.17 -7.97 -1.64
CA SER A 98 -5.58 -6.91 -2.47
C SER A 98 -5.00 -7.47 -3.77
N ILE A 99 -4.28 -8.60 -3.69
CA ILE A 99 -3.72 -9.31 -4.85
C ILE A 99 -4.83 -9.82 -5.77
N LEU A 100 -5.86 -10.46 -5.22
CA LEU A 100 -6.99 -10.98 -5.99
C LEU A 100 -7.75 -9.86 -6.71
N THR A 101 -7.90 -8.72 -6.06
CA THR A 101 -8.51 -7.52 -6.65
C THR A 101 -7.67 -7.00 -7.83
N ALA A 102 -6.35 -6.91 -7.66
CA ALA A 102 -5.45 -6.51 -8.74
C ALA A 102 -5.46 -7.49 -9.92
N LEU A 103 -5.49 -8.80 -9.65
CA LEU A 103 -5.59 -9.83 -10.69
C LEU A 103 -6.94 -9.77 -11.42
N LYS A 104 -8.04 -9.50 -10.72
CA LYS A 104 -9.36 -9.32 -11.33
C LYS A 104 -9.37 -8.11 -12.27
N GLN A 105 -8.86 -6.97 -11.80
CA GLN A 105 -8.72 -5.76 -12.62
C GLN A 105 -7.84 -6.01 -13.85
N HIS A 106 -6.74 -6.74 -13.68
CA HIS A 106 -5.86 -7.11 -14.80
C HIS A 106 -6.57 -8.02 -15.81
N ARG A 107 -7.38 -8.98 -15.35
CA ARG A 107 -8.18 -9.85 -16.23
C ARG A 107 -9.25 -9.07 -16.99
N GLU A 108 -9.92 -8.13 -16.34
CA GLU A 108 -10.89 -7.23 -16.97
C GLU A 108 -10.20 -6.33 -18.02
N PHE A 109 -9.01 -5.81 -17.70
CA PHE A 109 -8.16 -5.09 -18.63
C PHE A 109 -7.80 -5.95 -19.84
N LEU A 110 -7.27 -7.17 -19.65
CA LEU A 110 -6.95 -8.11 -20.73
C LEU A 110 -8.18 -8.44 -21.59
N THR A 111 -9.35 -8.61 -20.98
CA THR A 111 -10.61 -8.85 -21.70
C THR A 111 -10.98 -7.63 -22.56
N SER A 112 -10.78 -6.42 -22.05
CA SER A 112 -11.02 -5.18 -22.79
C SER A 112 -10.01 -4.96 -23.93
N VAL A 113 -8.73 -5.31 -23.68
CA VAL A 113 -7.64 -5.27 -24.64
C VAL A 113 -7.90 -6.25 -25.78
N ASN A 114 -8.27 -7.49 -25.46
CA ASN A 114 -8.56 -8.52 -26.45
C ASN A 114 -9.76 -8.15 -27.35
N LYS A 115 -10.80 -7.51 -26.77
CA LYS A 115 -11.93 -6.97 -27.54
C LYS A 115 -11.52 -5.80 -28.46
N ARG A 116 -10.54 -4.98 -28.07
CA ARG A 116 -10.04 -3.85 -28.88
C ARG A 116 -9.06 -4.29 -29.96
N LEU A 117 -8.24 -5.29 -29.68
CA LEU A 117 -7.23 -5.88 -30.56
C LEU A 117 -7.79 -6.39 -31.89
N LEU A 118 -9.05 -6.88 -31.89
CA LEU A 118 -9.74 -7.32 -33.11
C LEU A 118 -10.10 -6.16 -34.07
N ASN A 119 -10.14 -4.91 -33.56
CA ASN A 119 -10.61 -3.73 -34.30
C ASN A 119 -9.57 -2.58 -34.35
N SER A 120 -8.38 -2.75 -33.76
CA SER A 120 -7.40 -1.66 -33.56
C SER A 120 -6.21 -1.77 -34.51
N GLY A 121 -5.69 -0.64 -34.99
CA GLY A 121 -4.47 -0.59 -35.82
C GLY A 121 -3.21 -1.03 -35.07
N THR A 122 -2.14 -1.33 -35.80
CA THR A 122 -0.88 -1.90 -35.27
C THR A 122 -0.25 -1.09 -34.13
N LYS A 123 -0.37 0.24 -34.13
CA LYS A 123 0.14 1.10 -33.04
C LYS A 123 -0.62 0.92 -31.72
N ASP A 124 -1.94 0.79 -31.79
CA ASP A 124 -2.77 0.56 -30.61
C ASP A 124 -2.49 -0.83 -30.02
N ARG A 125 -2.26 -1.82 -30.88
CA ARG A 125 -1.81 -3.16 -30.47
C ARG A 125 -0.48 -3.11 -29.71
N ILE A 126 0.54 -2.45 -30.26
CA ILE A 126 1.84 -2.28 -29.58
C ILE A 126 1.65 -1.57 -28.23
N ARG A 127 0.82 -0.52 -28.17
CA ARG A 127 0.56 0.21 -26.93
C ARG A 127 -0.08 -0.66 -25.86
N LEU A 128 -1.05 -1.50 -26.25
CA LEU A 128 -1.73 -2.41 -25.34
C LEU A 128 -0.76 -3.48 -24.82
N GLU A 129 0.11 -4.03 -25.68
CA GLU A 129 1.14 -5.00 -25.28
C GLU A 129 2.13 -4.40 -24.28
N LEU A 130 2.58 -3.16 -24.50
CA LEU A 130 3.44 -2.44 -23.56
C LEU A 130 2.78 -2.19 -22.20
N ASP A 131 1.49 -1.87 -22.19
CA ASP A 131 0.72 -1.69 -20.95
C ASP A 131 0.60 -3.01 -20.17
N VAL A 132 0.44 -4.14 -20.85
CA VAL A 132 0.46 -5.49 -20.22
C VAL A 132 1.83 -5.82 -19.63
N MET A 133 2.92 -5.55 -20.36
CA MET A 133 4.29 -5.79 -19.89
C MET A 133 4.57 -4.98 -18.62
N LYS A 134 4.24 -3.68 -18.62
CA LYS A 134 4.42 -2.80 -17.46
C LYS A 134 3.65 -3.29 -16.24
N ASN A 135 2.38 -3.67 -16.43
CA ASN A 135 1.54 -4.17 -15.35
C ASN A 135 2.10 -5.46 -14.76
N THR A 136 2.61 -6.36 -15.61
CA THR A 136 3.20 -7.63 -15.18
C THR A 136 4.44 -7.40 -14.32
N LEU A 137 5.37 -6.55 -14.74
CA LEU A 137 6.54 -6.18 -13.93
C LEU A 137 6.14 -5.50 -12.63
N SER A 138 5.12 -4.64 -12.65
CA SER A 138 4.63 -3.97 -11.45
C SER A 138 4.07 -4.97 -10.44
N ILE A 139 3.31 -5.97 -10.89
CA ILE A 139 2.79 -7.05 -10.04
C ILE A 139 3.93 -7.89 -9.46
N LEU A 140 4.93 -8.26 -10.26
CA LEU A 140 6.09 -9.03 -9.81
C LEU A 140 6.90 -8.26 -8.74
N ALA A 141 7.18 -6.97 -8.98
CA ALA A 141 7.86 -6.11 -8.02
C ALA A 141 7.09 -5.98 -6.70
N LEU A 142 5.76 -5.85 -6.75
CA LEU A 142 4.91 -5.83 -5.55
C LEU A 142 4.95 -7.14 -4.75
N ASN A 143 5.34 -8.24 -5.38
CA ASN A 143 5.53 -9.54 -4.72
C ASN A 143 6.97 -9.78 -4.24
N GLY A 144 7.81 -8.74 -4.24
CA GLY A 144 9.19 -8.81 -3.75
C GLY A 144 10.16 -9.47 -4.73
N VAL A 145 9.80 -9.54 -6.01
CA VAL A 145 10.71 -9.98 -7.08
C VAL A 145 11.56 -8.78 -7.51
N ASP A 146 12.88 -8.88 -7.32
CA ASP A 146 13.82 -7.88 -7.79
C ASP A 146 13.94 -7.95 -9.32
N LEU A 147 13.36 -6.95 -9.99
CA LEU A 147 13.35 -6.81 -11.43
C LEU A 147 14.26 -5.67 -11.88
N ASP A 148 14.78 -5.76 -13.11
CA ASP A 148 15.49 -4.64 -13.72
C ASP A 148 14.57 -3.41 -13.93
N ALA A 149 14.82 -2.37 -13.13
CA ALA A 149 14.11 -1.09 -13.22
C ALA A 149 14.35 -0.35 -14.55
N ALA A 150 15.41 -0.70 -15.29
CA ALA A 150 15.65 -0.15 -16.63
C ALA A 150 14.57 -0.63 -17.62
N LEU A 151 14.05 -1.84 -17.46
CA LEU A 151 13.06 -2.45 -18.34
C LEU A 151 11.72 -1.70 -18.29
N VAL A 152 11.31 -1.28 -17.09
CA VAL A 152 10.12 -0.43 -16.90
C VAL A 152 10.29 0.93 -17.59
N LYS A 153 11.48 1.53 -17.51
CA LYS A 153 11.79 2.81 -18.17
C LYS A 153 11.84 2.67 -19.69
N GLU A 154 12.34 1.56 -20.21
CA GLU A 154 12.34 1.27 -21.65
C GLU A 154 10.92 1.08 -22.19
N ILE A 155 10.05 0.37 -21.46
CA ILE A 155 8.62 0.24 -21.80
C ILE A 155 7.93 1.61 -21.86
N GLU A 156 8.16 2.50 -20.89
CA GLU A 156 7.58 3.84 -20.89
C GLU A 156 8.08 4.72 -22.05
N LYS A 157 9.37 4.61 -22.39
CA LYS A 157 9.95 5.31 -23.54
C LYS A 157 9.34 4.85 -24.86
N LEU A 158 9.21 3.53 -25.06
CA LEU A 158 8.60 2.97 -26.26
C LEU A 158 7.11 3.32 -26.33
N ARG A 159 6.40 3.32 -25.20
CA ARG A 159 5.00 3.76 -25.15
C ARG A 159 4.84 5.23 -25.57
N ALA A 160 5.77 6.09 -25.15
CA ALA A 160 5.77 7.50 -25.53
C ALA A 160 6.13 7.70 -27.02
N SER A 161 6.99 6.86 -27.59
CA SER A 161 7.35 6.92 -29.02
C SER A 161 6.24 6.39 -29.93
N VAL A 162 5.45 5.40 -29.51
CA VAL A 162 4.29 4.89 -30.26
C VAL A 162 3.28 6.00 -30.57
N GLY A 163 3.11 6.97 -29.66
CA GLY A 163 2.22 8.13 -29.87
C GLY A 163 2.80 9.23 -30.77
N LYS A 164 4.09 9.21 -31.08
CA LYS A 164 4.80 10.28 -31.80
C LYS A 164 5.40 9.84 -33.14
N SER A 165 5.76 8.57 -33.28
CA SER A 165 6.44 8.05 -34.47
C SER A 165 5.42 7.65 -35.54
N GLU A 166 5.67 8.04 -36.78
CA GLU A 166 4.93 7.57 -37.96
C GLU A 166 5.51 6.27 -38.54
N ASP A 167 6.76 5.94 -38.20
CA ASP A 167 7.44 4.74 -38.70
C ASP A 167 7.06 3.50 -37.89
N LEU A 168 6.18 2.70 -38.48
CA LEU A 168 5.70 1.43 -37.93
C LEU A 168 6.80 0.36 -37.86
N THR A 169 7.73 0.35 -38.81
CA THR A 169 8.76 -0.71 -38.88
C THR A 169 9.82 -0.53 -37.79
N GLU A 170 10.15 0.72 -37.45
CA GLU A 170 11.03 1.02 -36.31
C GLU A 170 10.37 0.69 -34.98
N LEU A 171 9.07 0.98 -34.83
CA LEU A 171 8.30 0.63 -33.64
C LEU A 171 8.22 -0.89 -33.44
N GLU A 172 8.02 -1.67 -34.51
CA GLU A 172 7.99 -3.13 -34.45
C GLU A 172 9.35 -3.73 -34.07
N LYS A 173 10.46 -3.20 -34.61
CA LYS A 173 11.81 -3.64 -34.23
C LYS A 173 12.12 -3.33 -32.77
N ALA A 174 11.85 -2.09 -32.34
CA ALA A 174 12.08 -1.69 -30.96
C ALA A 174 11.21 -2.49 -29.97
N LYS A 175 9.98 -2.85 -30.37
CA LYS A 175 9.11 -3.75 -29.62
C LYS A 175 9.66 -5.17 -29.56
N ALA A 176 10.15 -5.73 -30.67
CA ALA A 176 10.72 -7.07 -30.69
C ALA A 176 11.99 -7.19 -29.82
N ASP A 177 12.82 -6.15 -29.78
CA ASP A 177 13.99 -6.12 -28.90
C ASP A 177 13.58 -6.01 -27.42
N LEU A 178 12.53 -5.26 -27.12
CA LEU A 178 11.98 -5.17 -25.78
C LEU A 178 11.33 -6.47 -25.32
N ASP A 179 10.62 -7.19 -26.21
CA ASP A 179 10.07 -8.52 -25.94
C ASP A 179 11.18 -9.50 -25.55
N ARG A 180 12.31 -9.50 -26.27
CA ARG A 180 13.45 -10.37 -25.95
C ARG A 180 14.03 -10.08 -24.56
N LYS A 181 14.15 -8.80 -24.19
CA LYS A 181 14.63 -8.40 -22.86
C LYS A 181 13.63 -8.80 -21.78
N PHE A 182 12.35 -8.56 -22.02
CA PHE A 182 11.27 -8.92 -21.10
C PHE A 182 11.18 -10.43 -20.87
N ASP A 183 11.19 -11.23 -21.94
CA ASP A 183 11.22 -12.69 -21.84
C ASP A 183 12.49 -13.21 -21.16
N GLY A 184 13.63 -12.56 -21.42
CA GLY A 184 14.89 -12.86 -20.74
C GLY A 184 14.82 -12.60 -19.24
N GLU A 185 14.18 -11.51 -18.83
CA GLU A 185 13.97 -11.17 -17.43
C GLU A 185 12.98 -12.14 -16.77
N LEU A 186 11.88 -12.47 -17.45
CA LEU A 186 10.90 -13.43 -16.92
C LEU A 186 11.48 -14.83 -16.78
N LYS A 187 12.33 -15.30 -17.71
CA LYS A 187 12.96 -16.63 -17.64
C LYS A 187 13.96 -16.78 -16.48
N LYS A 188 14.46 -15.69 -15.90
CA LYS A 188 15.28 -15.76 -14.68
C LYS A 188 14.47 -16.25 -13.49
N PHE A 189 13.16 -16.08 -13.54
CA PHE A 189 12.23 -16.56 -12.55
C PHE A 189 11.56 -17.80 -13.14
N ASP A 190 11.81 -18.97 -12.56
CA ASP A 190 11.24 -20.23 -13.04
C ASP A 190 9.72 -20.25 -12.73
N LEU A 191 8.95 -19.52 -13.54
CA LEU A 191 7.52 -19.32 -13.39
C LEU A 191 6.78 -20.65 -13.52
N ASP A 192 7.32 -21.59 -14.29
CA ASP A 192 6.77 -22.95 -14.43
C ASP A 192 6.95 -23.76 -13.15
N ALA A 193 8.11 -23.67 -12.49
CA ALA A 193 8.30 -24.26 -11.17
C ALA A 193 7.39 -23.62 -10.11
N ILE A 194 7.20 -22.30 -10.14
CA ILE A 194 6.27 -21.59 -9.24
C ILE A 194 4.82 -22.01 -9.51
N TRP A 195 4.43 -22.14 -10.78
CA TRP A 195 3.08 -22.53 -11.18
C TRP A 195 2.79 -24.01 -10.89
N SER A 196 3.79 -24.89 -10.98
CA SER A 196 3.64 -26.30 -10.62
C SER A 196 3.28 -26.51 -9.15
N LYS A 197 3.72 -25.60 -8.26
CA LYS A 197 3.37 -25.56 -6.83
C LYS A 197 2.01 -24.94 -6.53
N LYS A 198 1.23 -24.55 -7.55
CA LYS A 198 -0.12 -23.99 -7.36
C LYS A 198 -1.06 -24.90 -6.57
N LYS A 199 -0.86 -26.22 -6.65
CA LYS A 199 -1.61 -27.23 -5.87
C LYS A 199 -1.28 -27.21 -4.37
N ASP A 200 -0.13 -26.65 -3.99
CA ASP A 200 0.32 -26.55 -2.61
C ASP A 200 -0.14 -25.25 -1.93
N ILE A 201 -0.74 -24.33 -2.70
CA ILE A 201 -1.31 -23.07 -2.19
C ILE A 201 -2.73 -23.37 -1.70
N ALA A 202 -2.92 -23.34 -0.38
CA ALA A 202 -4.23 -23.57 0.25
C ALA A 202 -5.29 -22.62 -0.34
N GLY A 203 -6.34 -23.20 -0.95
CA GLY A 203 -7.47 -22.46 -1.54
C GLY A 203 -7.56 -22.50 -3.07
N TYR A 204 -6.57 -23.04 -3.78
CA TYR A 204 -6.72 -23.38 -5.21
C TYR A 204 -6.99 -24.88 -5.36
N VAL A 205 -8.26 -25.24 -5.55
CA VAL A 205 -8.68 -26.52 -6.15
C VAL A 205 -8.70 -26.37 -7.66
#